data_AF-A0A8C0PAA7-F1
#
_entry.id   AF-A0A8C0PAA7-F1
#
_cell.length_a   1.000
_cell.length_b   1.000
_cell.length_c   1.000
_cell.angle_alpha   90.00
_cell.angle_beta   90.00
_cell.angle_gamma   90.00
#
_symmetry.space_group_name_H-M   'P 1'
#
loop_
_entity.id
_entity.type
_entity.pdbx_description
1 polymer ?
#
loop_
_entity_poly.entity_id
_entity_poly.type
_entity_poly.pdbx_seq_one_letter_code
_entity_poly.pdbx_strand_id
1 'polypeptide(L)'
;MNTMRRELVCMLLLCGAALTLPSQEIHIRFRRGARSYRGSCRDEKTQTQYGPSESWLRPGLRGNRVEYCRCAGGRPQCHSVPVRGCSEPRCFNGGTCRQALYFADFVCQCPEGFLGKRCEIDAGATCYKDQGISYRGTWSTAESGAECANWNSSALALKPYSARRPHAVRLGLGSHNYCRNPDGDLRPWCYVFKAGKYSTEFCSTPACPKEKNEDCYFGKGLAYRGTYSFTTSGTPCLPWNSRVLAGKFYTTWKTNAQALGLGNHNYCRNPDGDAKPWCHVLKDRKLTWEYCDVPQCSTCGLRHYKQPQFRIKGGLYADITSHPWQAAIFVKNRRSPGERFFCGGILISSCWVLSAAHCFQERYPPHQLKVVLGRTYREVPGEKEQKFEVEKYITHKEFDDDTYNNDIALLKLQSDSLHCAQESDAVRTACLPEADLQLPDWTECELSGYGKHEASSPFYSERLKEAHVRLYPSSRCTSRHLFNKTITNNMLCAGDTRSGGNQANLHDACQGDSGGPLVCMKDNRMTLVGIISWGIGCGQKDVPGIYTKVTNYLDWIQDNMQL
;
A
#
# COMPACT_ATOMS: atom_id res chain seq x y z
N MET A 1 -70.70 -13.22 2.15
CA MET A 1 -69.63 -12.86 1.21
C MET A 1 -69.07 -11.48 1.58
N ASN A 2 -67.76 -11.41 1.77
CA ASN A 2 -66.82 -10.26 1.73
C ASN A 2 -67.26 -8.83 2.14
N THR A 3 -66.69 -8.40 3.28
CA THR A 3 -65.86 -7.19 3.50
C THR A 3 -66.00 -5.96 2.57
N MET A 4 -66.15 -4.77 3.20
CA MET A 4 -65.77 -3.47 2.62
C MET A 4 -65.35 -2.42 3.68
N ARG A 5 -64.92 -1.23 3.22
CA ARG A 5 -64.16 -0.16 3.93
C ARG A 5 -64.74 1.23 3.54
N ARG A 6 -64.27 2.36 4.14
CA ARG A 6 -64.49 3.82 3.80
C ARG A 6 -65.56 4.56 4.66
N GLU A 7 -65.65 5.90 4.85
CA GLU A 7 -64.79 7.12 4.70
C GLU A 7 -65.48 8.43 5.25
N LEU A 8 -64.71 9.54 5.48
CA LEU A 8 -65.00 11.02 5.33
C LEU A 8 -66.24 11.72 6.02
N VAL A 9 -66.43 13.06 6.16
CA VAL A 9 -65.62 14.34 6.34
C VAL A 9 -66.56 15.55 6.67
N CYS A 10 -66.06 16.70 7.23
CA CYS A 10 -66.55 18.15 7.23
C CYS A 10 -66.45 18.87 8.63
N MET A 11 -66.51 20.22 8.87
CA MET A 11 -66.22 21.48 8.12
C MET A 11 -66.10 22.75 9.07
N LEU A 12 -65.11 23.63 8.82
CA LEU A 12 -64.95 25.13 8.98
C LEU A 12 -65.54 26.05 10.13
N LEU A 13 -64.63 26.86 10.74
CA LEU A 13 -64.57 28.37 10.93
C LEU A 13 -65.31 29.25 12.02
N LEU A 14 -64.51 30.19 12.61
CA LEU A 14 -64.71 31.65 12.98
C LEU A 14 -65.05 32.22 14.42
N CYS A 15 -64.07 33.00 14.97
CA CYS A 15 -64.06 34.34 15.68
C CYS A 15 -64.72 34.76 17.05
N GLY A 16 -63.94 35.52 17.87
CA GLY A 16 -64.34 36.59 18.86
C GLY A 16 -64.21 36.29 20.39
N ALA A 17 -63.25 36.82 21.20
CA ALA A 17 -63.08 38.18 21.82
C ALA A 17 -63.94 38.47 23.11
N ALA A 18 -63.53 39.16 24.21
CA ALA A 18 -62.24 39.68 24.77
C ALA A 18 -62.40 40.25 26.25
N LEU A 19 -61.32 40.73 26.91
CA LEU A 19 -61.22 41.52 28.20
C LEU A 19 -61.45 40.76 29.56
N THR A 20 -60.87 41.06 30.76
CA THR A 20 -60.13 42.20 31.40
C THR A 20 -59.00 41.77 32.39
N LEU A 21 -58.23 42.75 32.95
CA LEU A 21 -57.09 42.70 33.93
C LEU A 21 -57.55 43.18 35.36
N PRO A 22 -56.77 43.17 36.50
CA PRO A 22 -55.36 43.64 36.65
C PRO A 22 -54.47 42.97 37.75
N SER A 23 -53.36 43.64 38.12
CA SER A 23 -52.14 43.17 38.80
C SER A 23 -51.86 43.74 40.21
N GLN A 24 -50.93 43.13 40.96
CA GLN A 24 -50.15 43.78 42.05
C GLN A 24 -48.68 43.32 42.07
N GLU A 25 -47.76 44.23 42.46
CA GLU A 25 -46.30 44.02 42.45
C GLU A 25 -45.73 43.62 43.84
N ILE A 26 -44.56 42.95 43.85
CA ILE A 26 -43.65 42.90 45.01
C ILE A 26 -42.20 43.08 44.51
N HIS A 27 -41.50 44.10 45.02
CA HIS A 27 -40.09 44.34 44.70
C HIS A 27 -39.14 43.35 45.40
N ILE A 28 -38.11 42.86 44.70
CA ILE A 28 -36.95 42.17 45.30
C ILE A 28 -35.64 42.80 44.81
N ARG A 29 -34.72 43.04 45.77
CA ARG A 29 -33.47 43.79 45.61
C ARG A 29 -32.46 43.12 44.66
N PHE A 30 -31.81 43.92 43.82
CA PHE A 30 -30.60 43.52 43.10
C PHE A 30 -29.45 43.16 44.06
N ARG A 31 -28.96 41.91 44.02
CA ARG A 31 -27.59 41.59 44.43
C ARG A 31 -26.65 41.74 43.23
N ARG A 32 -25.75 42.73 43.27
CA ARG A 32 -24.61 42.79 42.35
C ARG A 32 -23.59 41.71 42.72
N GLY A 33 -22.98 41.09 41.72
CA GLY A 33 -21.68 40.42 41.89
C GLY A 33 -21.69 38.89 41.98
N ALA A 34 -21.98 38.23 40.86
CA ALA A 34 -21.32 36.96 40.54
C ALA A 34 -20.75 37.06 39.12
N ARG A 35 -19.43 37.28 39.00
CA ARG A 35 -18.73 37.11 37.72
C ARG A 35 -18.83 35.62 37.35
N SER A 36 -19.77 35.28 36.47
CA SER A 36 -19.79 33.97 35.83
C SER A 36 -18.59 33.88 34.90
N TYR A 37 -17.45 33.46 35.44
CA TYR A 37 -16.35 32.95 34.62
C TYR A 37 -16.86 31.71 33.91
N ARG A 38 -17.35 31.87 32.68
CA ARG A 38 -17.50 30.79 31.70
C ARG A 38 -16.10 30.29 31.32
N GLY A 39 -15.46 29.60 32.26
CA GLY A 39 -14.14 29.02 32.08
C GLY A 39 -14.19 27.99 30.96
N SER A 40 -13.54 28.30 29.85
CA SER A 40 -13.19 27.31 28.85
C SER A 40 -12.04 26.45 29.39
N CYS A 41 -12.03 25.17 29.04
CA CYS A 41 -10.97 24.26 29.43
C CYS A 41 -10.00 24.09 28.27
N ARG A 42 -8.70 23.96 28.55
CA ARG A 42 -7.69 23.65 27.52
C ARG A 42 -7.14 22.25 27.77
N ASP A 43 -6.98 21.47 26.72
CA ASP A 43 -6.37 20.15 26.79
C ASP A 43 -4.84 20.24 26.67
N GLU A 44 -4.12 19.72 27.65
CA GLU A 44 -2.66 19.89 27.76
C GLU A 44 -1.88 19.18 26.65
N LYS A 45 -2.40 18.07 26.10
CA LYS A 45 -1.71 17.30 25.05
C LYS A 45 -2.02 17.82 23.65
N THR A 46 -3.28 18.13 23.38
CA THR A 46 -3.73 18.55 22.03
C THR A 46 -3.80 20.06 21.87
N GLN A 47 -3.66 20.83 22.96
CA GLN A 47 -3.82 22.29 23.04
C GLN A 47 -5.24 22.79 22.67
N THR A 48 -6.17 21.89 22.39
CA THR A 48 -7.58 22.15 22.02
C THR A 48 -8.33 22.86 23.15
N GLN A 49 -9.17 23.84 22.80
CA GLN A 49 -10.00 24.58 23.76
C GLN A 49 -11.45 24.10 23.69
N TYR A 50 -12.04 23.87 24.85
CA TYR A 50 -13.39 23.32 25.05
C TYR A 50 -14.29 24.31 25.79
N GLY A 51 -15.52 24.45 25.34
CA GLY A 51 -16.55 25.26 25.97
C GLY A 51 -17.04 24.68 27.30
N PRO A 52 -17.73 25.49 28.14
CA PRO A 52 -18.33 25.00 29.38
C PRO A 52 -19.28 23.81 29.12
N SER A 53 -19.18 22.75 29.93
CA SER A 53 -19.89 21.47 29.78
C SER A 53 -19.52 20.58 28.58
N GLU A 54 -18.67 20.99 27.64
CA GLU A 54 -18.22 20.12 26.55
C GLU A 54 -17.37 18.94 27.07
N SER A 55 -17.41 17.82 26.34
CA SER A 55 -16.66 16.60 26.65
C SER A 55 -15.79 16.11 25.50
N TRP A 56 -14.70 15.42 25.83
CA TRP A 56 -13.77 14.83 24.88
C TRP A 56 -13.10 13.57 25.44
N LEU A 57 -12.52 12.76 24.56
CA LEU A 57 -11.74 11.57 24.91
C LEU A 57 -10.25 11.84 24.73
N ARG A 58 -9.42 11.44 25.71
CA ARG A 58 -7.95 11.43 25.61
C ARG A 58 -7.44 10.00 25.37
N PRO A 59 -6.45 9.79 24.47
CA PRO A 59 -5.74 8.52 24.36
C PRO A 59 -5.14 8.12 25.72
N GLY A 60 -5.55 6.96 26.23
CA GLY A 60 -5.08 6.43 27.51
C GLY A 60 -3.63 5.96 27.45
N LEU A 61 -2.92 6.02 28.58
CA LEU A 61 -1.50 5.65 28.66
C LEU A 61 -1.25 4.13 28.65
N ARG A 62 -2.27 3.28 28.91
CA ARG A 62 -2.18 1.82 28.91
C ARG A 62 -3.52 1.14 28.54
N GLY A 63 -3.47 0.13 27.67
CA GLY A 63 -4.54 -0.87 27.49
C GLY A 63 -5.84 -0.42 26.79
N ASN A 64 -6.91 -1.21 26.95
CA ASN A 64 -8.23 -1.00 26.32
C ASN A 64 -9.10 0.04 27.06
N ARG A 65 -8.51 1.17 27.49
CA ARG A 65 -9.21 2.27 28.17
C ARG A 65 -8.74 3.63 27.65
N VAL A 66 -9.62 4.62 27.70
CA VAL A 66 -9.34 6.03 27.41
C VAL A 66 -9.81 6.89 28.57
N GLU A 67 -9.40 8.15 28.63
CA GLU A 67 -9.98 9.09 29.61
C GLU A 67 -11.13 9.85 28.95
N TYR A 68 -12.32 9.81 29.55
CA TYR A 68 -13.41 10.72 29.23
C TYR A 68 -13.26 11.96 30.10
N CYS A 69 -13.11 13.12 29.47
CA CYS A 69 -12.96 14.43 30.09
C CYS A 69 -14.18 15.30 29.82
N ARG A 70 -14.58 16.11 30.80
CA ARG A 70 -15.61 17.15 30.65
C ARG A 70 -15.13 18.47 31.25
N CYS A 71 -15.48 19.59 30.61
CA CYS A 71 -15.14 20.91 31.09
C CYS A 71 -16.13 21.37 32.18
N ALA A 72 -15.64 21.46 33.43
CA ALA A 72 -16.42 21.91 34.57
C ALA A 72 -15.69 23.06 35.30
N GLY A 73 -16.33 24.23 35.37
CA GLY A 73 -15.78 25.40 36.07
C GLY A 73 -14.42 25.89 35.55
N GLY A 74 -14.11 25.69 34.25
CA GLY A 74 -12.81 26.02 33.67
C GLY A 74 -11.68 25.02 33.93
N ARG A 75 -11.97 23.86 34.54
CA ARG A 75 -11.00 22.75 34.66
C ARG A 75 -11.49 21.48 33.97
N PRO A 76 -10.60 20.71 33.32
CA PRO A 76 -10.93 19.40 32.79
C PRO A 76 -11.12 18.40 33.95
N GLN A 77 -12.30 17.80 34.07
CA GLN A 77 -12.57 16.67 34.97
C GLN A 77 -12.57 15.40 34.13
N CYS A 78 -11.61 14.49 34.38
CA CYS A 78 -11.38 13.30 33.56
C CYS A 78 -11.51 12.00 34.39
N HIS A 79 -12.04 10.94 33.79
CA HIS A 79 -12.10 9.60 34.38
C HIS A 79 -11.92 8.50 33.33
N SER A 80 -11.44 7.32 33.72
CA SER A 80 -11.09 6.25 32.78
C SER A 80 -12.30 5.39 32.38
N VAL A 81 -12.63 5.37 31.09
CA VAL A 81 -13.74 4.58 30.51
C VAL A 81 -13.23 3.43 29.62
N PRO A 82 -13.93 2.28 29.59
CA PRO A 82 -13.60 1.18 28.68
C PRO A 82 -13.94 1.53 27.23
N VAL A 83 -13.15 1.01 26.30
CA VAL A 83 -13.35 1.22 24.85
C VAL A 83 -13.41 -0.09 24.06
N ARG A 84 -14.15 -0.05 22.96
CA ARG A 84 -14.17 -1.06 21.90
C ARG A 84 -13.62 -0.50 20.59
N GLY A 85 -13.37 -1.36 19.61
CA GLY A 85 -13.18 -0.91 18.23
C GLY A 85 -14.43 -0.20 17.71
N CYS A 86 -14.26 0.84 16.90
CA CYS A 86 -15.38 1.49 16.21
C CYS A 86 -16.00 0.52 15.18
N SER A 87 -17.33 0.49 15.09
CA SER A 87 -18.06 -0.33 14.09
C SER A 87 -17.88 0.14 12.65
N GLU A 88 -17.39 1.37 12.46
CA GLU A 88 -17.14 2.01 11.17
C GLU A 88 -15.71 2.58 11.14
N PRO A 89 -15.03 2.61 9.98
CA PRO A 89 -13.74 3.27 9.82
C PRO A 89 -13.90 4.79 9.93
N ARG A 90 -13.64 5.34 11.12
CA ARG A 90 -13.78 6.78 11.42
C ARG A 90 -12.46 7.56 11.49
N CYS A 91 -11.34 6.85 11.40
CA CYS A 91 -9.98 7.37 11.33
C CYS A 91 -9.40 7.11 9.93
N PHE A 92 -8.59 8.03 9.43
CA PHE A 92 -7.88 7.96 8.16
C PHE A 92 -6.47 7.38 8.38
N ASN A 93 -5.74 7.12 7.27
CA ASN A 93 -4.30 6.86 7.27
C ASN A 93 -3.84 5.79 8.29
N GLY A 94 -4.57 4.68 8.40
CA GLY A 94 -4.23 3.58 9.33
C GLY A 94 -4.49 3.87 10.83
N GLY A 95 -5.14 4.99 11.17
CA GLY A 95 -5.46 5.35 12.55
C GLY A 95 -6.34 4.31 13.26
N THR A 96 -5.95 3.91 14.47
CA THR A 96 -6.73 2.95 15.28
C THR A 96 -7.90 3.66 15.96
N CYS A 97 -9.14 3.26 15.65
CA CYS A 97 -10.35 3.86 16.20
C CYS A 97 -10.80 3.19 17.50
N ARG A 98 -10.89 3.98 18.59
CA ARG A 98 -11.33 3.55 19.92
C ARG A 98 -12.63 4.27 20.28
N GLN A 99 -13.76 3.56 20.36
CA GLN A 99 -15.06 4.11 20.76
C GLN A 99 -15.34 3.81 22.24
N ALA A 100 -15.85 4.78 22.99
CA ALA A 100 -16.31 4.56 24.36
C ALA A 100 -17.48 3.56 24.38
N LEU A 101 -17.51 2.66 25.37
CA LEU A 101 -18.51 1.58 25.39
C LEU A 101 -19.96 2.10 25.60
N TYR A 102 -20.11 3.19 26.34
CA TYR A 102 -21.40 3.76 26.77
C TYR A 102 -21.75 5.09 26.08
N PHE A 103 -20.92 5.58 25.14
CA PHE A 103 -21.10 6.87 24.49
C PHE A 103 -20.79 6.78 22.99
N ALA A 104 -21.38 7.66 22.17
CA ALA A 104 -21.10 7.71 20.74
C ALA A 104 -19.68 8.22 20.41
N ASP A 105 -19.01 8.85 21.37
CA ASP A 105 -17.68 9.44 21.24
C ASP A 105 -16.59 8.39 20.95
N PHE A 106 -15.62 8.81 20.13
CA PHE A 106 -14.46 8.02 19.75
C PHE A 106 -13.20 8.88 19.69
N VAL A 107 -12.05 8.22 19.81
CA VAL A 107 -10.73 8.82 19.60
C VAL A 107 -9.95 7.99 18.58
N CYS A 108 -9.16 8.67 17.76
CA CYS A 108 -8.23 8.03 16.83
C CYS A 108 -6.82 8.08 17.40
N GLN A 109 -6.16 6.93 17.44
CA GLN A 109 -4.72 6.84 17.69
C GLN A 109 -4.01 6.82 16.34
N CYS A 110 -3.30 7.89 16.01
CA CYS A 110 -2.64 8.05 14.72
C CYS A 110 -1.28 7.35 14.67
N PRO A 111 -0.87 6.79 13.52
CA PRO A 111 0.50 6.36 13.32
C PRO A 111 1.45 7.55 13.31
N GLU A 112 2.75 7.27 13.45
CA GLU A 112 3.80 8.27 13.31
C GLU A 112 3.71 8.99 11.95
N GLY A 113 3.97 10.30 11.95
CA GLY A 113 3.77 11.15 10.77
C GLY A 113 2.34 11.64 10.52
N PHE A 114 1.30 11.08 11.17
CA PHE A 114 -0.09 11.52 10.96
C PHE A 114 -0.69 12.24 12.18
N LEU A 115 -1.41 13.33 11.92
CA LEU A 115 -1.98 14.23 12.92
C LEU A 115 -3.48 14.52 12.67
N GLY A 116 -4.14 15.17 13.62
CA GLY A 116 -5.55 15.55 13.54
C GLY A 116 -6.50 14.62 14.32
N LYS A 117 -7.77 15.02 14.47
CA LYS A 117 -8.74 14.29 15.33
C LYS A 117 -9.08 12.90 14.79
N ARG A 118 -8.87 12.69 13.49
CA ARG A 118 -9.11 11.47 12.72
C ARG A 118 -7.86 11.04 11.94
N CYS A 119 -6.67 11.55 12.25
CA CYS A 119 -5.43 11.27 11.50
C CYS A 119 -5.48 11.77 10.05
N GLU A 120 -6.25 12.82 9.79
CA GLU A 120 -6.54 13.41 8.48
C GLU A 120 -5.42 14.30 7.90
N ILE A 121 -4.37 14.56 8.69
CA ILE A 121 -3.24 15.43 8.35
C ILE A 121 -2.00 14.57 8.22
N ASP A 122 -1.26 14.75 7.12
CA ASP A 122 0.03 14.12 6.89
C ASP A 122 1.12 15.15 7.22
N ALA A 123 1.89 14.93 8.27
CA ALA A 123 2.97 15.84 8.68
C ALA A 123 4.26 15.62 7.88
N GLY A 124 4.39 14.51 7.15
CA GLY A 124 5.53 14.20 6.28
C GLY A 124 5.38 14.73 4.85
N ALA A 125 4.17 15.05 4.40
CA ALA A 125 3.90 15.52 3.05
C ALA A 125 4.43 16.95 2.77
N THR A 126 5.65 17.02 2.21
CA THR A 126 6.34 18.25 1.79
C THR A 126 5.97 18.77 0.40
N CYS A 127 5.35 17.94 -0.46
CA CYS A 127 4.99 18.28 -1.84
C CYS A 127 3.58 17.78 -2.21
N TYR A 128 3.00 18.31 -3.30
CA TYR A 128 1.70 17.85 -3.83
C TYR A 128 1.83 17.08 -5.16
N LYS A 129 1.03 16.03 -5.34
CA LYS A 129 0.91 15.30 -6.62
C LYS A 129 -0.26 15.84 -7.44
N ASP A 130 -0.16 15.78 -8.77
CA ASP A 130 -1.18 16.25 -9.73
C ASP A 130 -1.64 17.69 -9.43
N GLN A 131 -2.95 17.90 -9.22
CA GLN A 131 -3.53 19.18 -8.78
C GLN A 131 -3.49 19.38 -7.25
N GLY A 132 -3.05 18.39 -6.47
CA GLY A 132 -2.98 18.49 -5.01
C GLY A 132 -4.32 18.36 -4.27
N ILE A 133 -5.37 17.82 -4.91
CA ILE A 133 -6.68 17.57 -4.28
C ILE A 133 -6.55 16.62 -3.07
N SER A 134 -5.66 15.63 -3.17
CA SER A 134 -5.32 14.68 -2.10
C SER A 134 -4.27 15.21 -1.11
N TYR A 135 -3.72 16.41 -1.30
CA TYR A 135 -2.66 16.95 -0.43
C TYR A 135 -3.19 17.19 1.00
N ARG A 136 -2.54 16.57 1.99
CA ARG A 136 -2.88 16.70 3.41
C ARG A 136 -1.73 17.23 4.29
N GLY A 137 -0.68 17.76 3.65
CA GLY A 137 0.48 18.37 4.29
C GLY A 137 0.18 19.56 5.21
N THR A 138 1.21 20.03 5.89
CA THR A 138 1.16 21.10 6.91
C THR A 138 1.57 22.48 6.39
N TRP A 139 1.87 22.63 5.10
CA TRP A 139 2.25 23.91 4.49
C TRP A 139 1.15 24.96 4.64
N SER A 140 1.48 26.17 5.09
CA SER A 140 0.52 27.22 5.46
C SER A 140 0.88 28.61 4.89
N THR A 141 1.66 28.64 3.81
CA THR A 141 2.18 29.87 3.19
C THR A 141 1.75 30.00 1.72
N ALA A 142 1.23 31.17 1.36
CA ALA A 142 0.94 31.54 -0.03
C ALA A 142 2.22 31.76 -0.85
N GLU A 143 2.11 31.81 -2.19
CA GLU A 143 3.23 32.20 -3.07
C GLU A 143 3.77 33.61 -2.78
N SER A 144 2.90 34.50 -2.33
CA SER A 144 3.26 35.86 -1.92
C SER A 144 3.98 35.95 -0.57
N GLY A 145 4.27 34.82 0.09
CA GLY A 145 4.80 34.76 1.45
C GLY A 145 3.77 35.04 2.56
N ALA A 146 2.52 35.37 2.21
CA ALA A 146 1.47 35.62 3.20
C ALA A 146 1.07 34.33 3.94
N GLU A 147 0.80 34.44 5.24
CA GLU A 147 0.27 33.34 6.05
C GLU A 147 -1.19 33.05 5.68
N CYS A 148 -1.50 31.77 5.51
CA CYS A 148 -2.86 31.30 5.26
C CYS A 148 -3.78 31.52 6.47
N ALA A 149 -5.05 31.82 6.19
CA ALA A 149 -6.10 31.94 7.19
C ALA A 149 -6.65 30.56 7.61
N ASN A 150 -7.02 30.43 8.89
CA ASN A 150 -7.59 29.18 9.41
C ASN A 150 -8.97 28.89 8.81
N TRP A 151 -9.17 27.70 8.23
CA TRP A 151 -10.43 27.33 7.55
C TRP A 151 -11.66 27.34 8.47
N ASN A 152 -11.47 27.27 9.79
CA ASN A 152 -12.53 27.37 10.80
C ASN A 152 -12.77 28.81 11.32
N SER A 153 -12.07 29.81 10.77
CA SER A 153 -12.27 31.21 11.11
C SER A 153 -13.72 31.65 10.86
N SER A 154 -14.31 32.39 11.81
CA SER A 154 -15.64 32.99 11.67
C SER A 154 -15.73 33.93 10.46
N ALA A 155 -14.63 34.59 10.08
CA ALA A 155 -14.56 35.45 8.90
C ALA A 155 -14.67 34.68 7.57
N LEU A 156 -14.44 33.37 7.58
CA LEU A 156 -14.60 32.49 6.42
C LEU A 156 -15.92 31.70 6.45
N ALA A 157 -16.78 31.91 7.45
CA ALA A 157 -18.01 31.12 7.63
C ALA A 157 -18.99 31.19 6.45
N LEU A 158 -18.99 32.32 5.72
CA LEU A 158 -19.81 32.55 4.51
C LEU A 158 -19.05 32.29 3.20
N LYS A 159 -17.78 31.90 3.25
CA LYS A 159 -17.01 31.56 2.04
C LYS A 159 -17.39 30.16 1.53
N PRO A 160 -17.32 29.91 0.21
CA PRO A 160 -17.73 28.62 -0.37
C PRO A 160 -17.02 27.42 0.25
N TYR A 161 -15.75 27.57 0.63
CA TYR A 161 -14.93 26.53 1.24
C TYR A 161 -14.48 26.97 2.63
N SER A 162 -14.94 26.26 3.66
CA SER A 162 -14.58 26.49 5.06
C SER A 162 -14.80 25.20 5.86
N ALA A 163 -14.29 25.15 7.09
CA ALA A 163 -14.48 24.01 7.99
C ALA A 163 -15.96 23.80 8.41
N ARG A 164 -16.85 24.75 8.11
CA ARG A 164 -18.30 24.66 8.37
C ARG A 164 -19.07 23.93 7.27
N ARG A 165 -18.47 23.70 6.09
CA ARG A 165 -19.12 23.00 4.97
C ARG A 165 -19.40 21.53 5.36
N PRO A 166 -20.55 20.94 4.97
CA PRO A 166 -20.73 19.49 4.99
C PRO A 166 -19.54 18.77 4.34
N HIS A 167 -19.00 17.77 5.03
CA HIS A 167 -17.82 17.00 4.61
C HIS A 167 -16.49 17.77 4.49
N ALA A 168 -16.35 18.94 5.12
CA ALA A 168 -15.08 19.68 5.23
C ALA A 168 -13.85 18.79 5.47
N VAL A 169 -13.95 17.83 6.40
CA VAL A 169 -12.89 16.87 6.72
C VAL A 169 -12.43 16.04 5.51
N ARG A 170 -13.34 15.62 4.61
CA ARG A 170 -12.97 14.87 3.40
C ARG A 170 -12.16 15.72 2.42
N LEU A 171 -12.47 17.01 2.36
CA LEU A 171 -11.75 18.03 1.60
C LEU A 171 -10.45 18.52 2.30
N GLY A 172 -10.14 17.96 3.48
CA GLY A 172 -8.99 18.37 4.30
C GLY A 172 -9.14 19.75 4.94
N LEU A 173 -10.35 20.29 5.04
CA LEU A 173 -10.65 21.57 5.70
C LEU A 173 -10.97 21.33 7.18
N GLY A 174 -10.31 22.05 8.08
CA GLY A 174 -10.42 21.85 9.53
C GLY A 174 -9.99 23.07 10.34
N SER A 175 -9.69 22.87 11.63
CA SER A 175 -9.27 23.95 12.54
C SER A 175 -7.78 24.30 12.41
N HIS A 176 -7.28 24.38 11.18
CA HIS A 176 -5.90 24.71 10.80
C HIS A 176 -5.90 25.67 9.60
N ASN A 177 -4.73 26.20 9.22
CA ASN A 177 -4.56 27.06 8.04
C ASN A 177 -3.84 26.40 6.86
N TYR A 178 -3.55 25.10 6.93
CA TYR A 178 -2.81 24.39 5.87
C TYR A 178 -3.47 24.47 4.48
N CYS A 179 -2.66 24.60 3.44
CA CYS A 179 -3.02 24.67 2.03
C CYS A 179 -3.81 23.45 1.54
N ARG A 180 -4.89 23.66 0.78
CA ARG A 180 -5.75 22.59 0.26
C ARG A 180 -6.23 22.93 -1.15
N ASN A 181 -6.72 21.94 -1.87
CA ASN A 181 -7.42 22.14 -3.15
C ASN A 181 -8.82 21.48 -3.09
N PRO A 182 -9.81 22.17 -2.49
CA PRO A 182 -11.14 21.60 -2.24
C PRO A 182 -12.14 21.77 -3.41
N ASP A 183 -11.77 22.53 -4.45
CA ASP A 183 -12.52 22.80 -5.68
C ASP A 183 -11.95 22.10 -6.93
N GLY A 184 -10.68 21.67 -6.91
CA GLY A 184 -10.03 21.06 -8.07
C GLY A 184 -9.38 22.06 -9.01
N ASP A 185 -8.93 23.21 -8.48
CA ASP A 185 -8.11 24.20 -9.17
C ASP A 185 -6.74 23.59 -9.57
N LEU A 186 -5.86 24.35 -10.22
CA LEU A 186 -4.58 23.90 -10.77
C LEU A 186 -3.63 23.31 -9.72
N ARG A 187 -3.67 23.80 -8.46
CA ARG A 187 -2.73 23.47 -7.38
C ARG A 187 -3.24 23.99 -6.02
N PRO A 188 -2.71 23.50 -4.87
CA PRO A 188 -3.17 23.91 -3.55
C PRO A 188 -3.17 25.41 -3.31
N TRP A 189 -4.20 25.90 -2.63
CA TRP A 189 -4.41 27.30 -2.31
C TRP A 189 -4.90 27.47 -0.86
N CYS A 190 -4.97 28.73 -0.41
CA CYS A 190 -5.60 29.10 0.85
C CYS A 190 -6.21 30.51 0.78
N TYR A 191 -7.00 30.88 1.80
CA TYR A 191 -7.40 32.28 1.96
C TYR A 191 -6.29 33.08 2.63
N VAL A 192 -6.04 34.29 2.13
CA VAL A 192 -5.16 35.28 2.77
C VAL A 192 -5.91 36.58 3.01
N PHE A 193 -5.52 37.31 4.06
CA PHE A 193 -6.10 38.62 4.38
C PHE A 193 -5.20 39.73 3.87
N LYS A 194 -5.67 40.50 2.88
CA LYS A 194 -4.94 41.61 2.27
C LYS A 194 -5.88 42.80 2.03
N ALA A 195 -5.38 44.01 2.25
CA ALA A 195 -6.13 45.26 2.04
C ALA A 195 -7.57 45.24 2.64
N GLY A 196 -7.73 44.68 3.84
CA GLY A 196 -9.03 44.60 4.53
C GLY A 196 -9.96 43.48 4.07
N LYS A 197 -9.56 42.61 3.13
CA LYS A 197 -10.42 41.57 2.53
C LYS A 197 -9.74 40.19 2.48
N TYR A 198 -10.55 39.14 2.63
CA TYR A 198 -10.10 37.76 2.38
C TYR A 198 -10.21 37.42 0.89
N SER A 199 -9.07 37.14 0.27
CA SER A 199 -8.88 36.67 -1.10
C SER A 199 -8.27 35.26 -1.11
N THR A 200 -8.34 34.56 -2.23
CA THR A 200 -7.71 33.24 -2.45
C THR A 200 -6.37 33.43 -3.13
N GLU A 201 -5.33 32.75 -2.65
CA GLU A 201 -4.01 32.71 -3.29
C GLU A 201 -3.47 31.28 -3.32
N PHE A 202 -2.76 30.94 -4.40
CA PHE A 202 -2.02 29.69 -4.50
C PHE A 202 -0.91 29.60 -3.45
N CYS A 203 -0.60 28.38 -3.05
CA CYS A 203 0.44 28.11 -2.07
C CYS A 203 1.81 27.89 -2.70
N SER A 204 2.85 28.23 -1.94
CA SER A 204 4.26 27.99 -2.27
C SER A 204 4.68 26.52 -2.10
N THR A 205 3.74 25.61 -1.83
CA THR A 205 3.96 24.15 -1.83
C THR A 205 4.59 23.72 -3.16
N PRO A 206 5.70 22.96 -3.17
CA PRO A 206 6.26 22.41 -4.40
C PRO A 206 5.40 21.24 -4.92
N ALA A 207 5.37 21.08 -6.25
CA ALA A 207 4.88 19.85 -6.85
C ALA A 207 5.89 18.72 -6.60
N CYS A 208 5.41 17.51 -6.32
CA CYS A 208 6.28 16.35 -6.23
C CYS A 208 6.92 16.05 -7.60
N PRO A 209 8.16 15.55 -7.65
CA PRO A 209 8.75 15.07 -8.89
C PRO A 209 7.80 14.07 -9.56
N LYS A 210 7.49 14.30 -10.84
CA LYS A 210 6.77 13.30 -11.64
C LYS A 210 7.72 12.15 -11.89
N GLU A 211 7.33 10.95 -11.48
CA GLU A 211 7.97 9.71 -11.95
C GLU A 211 7.92 9.71 -13.48
N LYS A 212 9.09 9.53 -14.12
CA LYS A 212 9.19 9.39 -15.58
C LYS A 212 8.62 8.03 -16.01
N ASN A 213 7.30 7.95 -16.10
CA ASN A 213 6.55 6.77 -16.58
C ASN A 213 6.01 7.01 -18.02
N GLU A 214 6.79 7.72 -18.86
CA GLU A 214 6.46 7.95 -20.28
C GLU A 214 7.04 6.86 -21.19
N ASP A 215 7.96 6.03 -20.69
CA ASP A 215 8.73 5.06 -21.48
C ASP A 215 8.06 3.69 -21.61
N CYS A 216 6.93 3.43 -20.93
CA CYS A 216 6.28 2.12 -20.87
C CYS A 216 4.73 2.20 -20.81
N TYR A 217 4.03 1.08 -21.04
CA TYR A 217 2.55 1.00 -20.95
C TYR A 217 2.02 0.02 -19.87
N PHE A 218 0.89 0.34 -19.24
CA PHE A 218 0.21 -0.58 -18.30
C PHE A 218 -0.95 -1.33 -18.94
N GLY A 219 -1.16 -2.59 -18.56
CA GLY A 219 -2.26 -3.43 -19.05
C GLY A 219 -2.22 -3.59 -20.56
N LYS A 220 -3.27 -3.18 -21.27
CA LYS A 220 -3.29 -3.12 -22.75
C LYS A 220 -2.67 -1.84 -23.35
N GLY A 221 -2.36 -0.84 -22.53
CA GLY A 221 -1.83 0.45 -22.99
C GLY A 221 -2.88 1.44 -23.53
N LEU A 222 -4.17 1.26 -23.20
CA LEU A 222 -5.24 2.22 -23.53
C LEU A 222 -4.91 3.67 -23.07
N ALA A 223 -4.32 3.79 -21.88
CA ALA A 223 -3.91 5.05 -21.27
C ALA A 223 -2.48 5.49 -21.65
N TYR A 224 -1.76 4.72 -22.49
CA TYR A 224 -0.38 5.05 -22.85
C TYR A 224 -0.31 6.34 -23.69
N ARG A 225 0.54 7.28 -23.28
CA ARG A 225 0.70 8.59 -23.95
C ARG A 225 2.15 8.96 -24.28
N GLY A 226 3.11 8.05 -24.07
CA GLY A 226 4.53 8.24 -24.38
C GLY A 226 4.85 8.43 -25.86
N THR A 227 6.14 8.58 -26.19
CA THR A 227 6.64 9.10 -27.47
C THR A 227 7.21 8.04 -28.43
N TYR A 228 7.21 6.76 -28.05
CA TYR A 228 7.62 5.65 -28.94
C TYR A 228 6.88 5.71 -30.29
N SER A 229 7.62 5.53 -31.39
CA SER A 229 7.14 5.70 -32.76
C SER A 229 7.69 4.65 -33.75
N PHE A 230 8.09 3.48 -33.23
CA PHE A 230 8.60 2.35 -34.01
C PHE A 230 7.86 1.06 -33.67
N THR A 231 7.70 0.18 -34.67
CA THR A 231 7.07 -1.14 -34.51
C THR A 231 8.06 -2.18 -34.01
N THR A 232 7.54 -3.34 -33.56
CA THR A 232 8.39 -4.50 -33.17
C THR A 232 9.25 -5.02 -34.35
N SER A 233 8.94 -4.64 -35.60
CA SER A 233 9.78 -4.92 -36.78
C SER A 233 10.82 -3.83 -37.10
N GLY A 234 10.91 -2.77 -36.29
CA GLY A 234 11.72 -1.58 -36.56
C GLY A 234 11.11 -0.61 -37.57
N THR A 235 9.87 -0.83 -38.04
CA THR A 235 9.22 0.06 -39.02
C THR A 235 8.77 1.36 -38.36
N PRO A 236 9.06 2.55 -38.91
CA PRO A 236 8.59 3.82 -38.35
C PRO A 236 7.08 4.01 -38.54
N CYS A 237 6.43 4.48 -37.48
CA CYS A 237 5.00 4.76 -37.47
C CYS A 237 4.61 5.94 -38.37
N LEU A 238 3.45 5.85 -39.01
CA LEU A 238 2.81 6.96 -39.73
C LEU A 238 2.12 7.93 -38.75
N PRO A 239 2.13 9.25 -39.01
CA PRO A 239 1.35 10.21 -38.23
C PRO A 239 -0.16 9.92 -38.30
N TRP A 240 -0.88 10.03 -37.18
CA TRP A 240 -2.32 9.72 -37.10
C TRP A 240 -3.22 10.67 -37.91
N ASN A 241 -2.67 11.80 -38.38
CA ASN A 241 -3.27 12.77 -39.29
C ASN A 241 -2.77 12.64 -40.74
N SER A 242 -1.93 11.66 -41.05
CA SER A 242 -1.41 11.45 -42.40
C SER A 242 -2.53 11.20 -43.38
N ARG A 243 -2.59 11.96 -44.48
CA ARG A 243 -3.63 11.85 -45.53
C ARG A 243 -3.74 10.44 -46.14
N VAL A 244 -2.66 9.65 -46.06
CA VAL A 244 -2.64 8.24 -46.49
C VAL A 244 -3.60 7.37 -45.66
N LEU A 245 -3.94 7.79 -44.44
CA LEU A 245 -4.90 7.12 -43.55
C LEU A 245 -6.37 7.52 -43.81
N ALA A 246 -6.66 8.28 -44.88
CA ALA A 246 -8.03 8.63 -45.24
C ALA A 246 -8.90 7.35 -45.37
N GLY A 247 -10.04 7.34 -44.69
CA GLY A 247 -10.93 6.17 -44.61
C GLY A 247 -10.56 5.13 -43.53
N LYS A 248 -9.49 5.33 -42.73
CA LYS A 248 -9.21 4.50 -41.55
C LYS A 248 -9.91 5.02 -40.29
N PHE A 249 -10.38 4.08 -39.45
CA PHE A 249 -11.30 4.35 -38.33
C PHE A 249 -10.64 4.91 -37.05
N TYR A 250 -9.32 4.70 -36.89
CA TYR A 250 -8.53 5.21 -35.77
C TYR A 250 -7.49 6.19 -36.28
N THR A 251 -7.92 7.44 -36.42
CA THR A 251 -7.17 8.57 -37.00
C THR A 251 -7.56 9.86 -36.26
N THR A 252 -6.90 10.98 -36.54
CA THR A 252 -7.27 12.28 -35.96
C THR A 252 -8.66 12.78 -36.36
N TRP A 253 -9.27 12.23 -37.41
CA TRP A 253 -10.62 12.60 -37.85
C TRP A 253 -11.75 11.93 -37.05
N LYS A 254 -11.40 11.07 -36.08
CA LYS A 254 -12.35 10.45 -35.16
C LYS A 254 -12.85 11.47 -34.13
N THR A 255 -14.15 11.47 -33.84
CA THR A 255 -14.80 12.44 -32.91
C THR A 255 -14.18 12.50 -31.52
N ASN A 256 -13.58 11.39 -31.03
CA ASN A 256 -12.89 11.31 -29.74
C ASN A 256 -11.36 11.12 -29.86
N ALA A 257 -10.76 11.48 -31.00
CA ALA A 257 -9.33 11.30 -31.28
C ALA A 257 -8.41 11.81 -30.16
N GLN A 258 -8.67 13.02 -29.64
CA GLN A 258 -7.87 13.63 -28.57
C GLN A 258 -7.91 12.81 -27.27
N ALA A 259 -9.08 12.27 -26.89
CA ALA A 259 -9.22 11.41 -25.70
C ALA A 259 -8.46 10.08 -25.86
N LEU A 260 -8.41 9.54 -27.08
CA LEU A 260 -7.63 8.35 -27.45
C LEU A 260 -6.12 8.65 -27.62
N GLY A 261 -5.70 9.91 -27.51
CA GLY A 261 -4.31 10.33 -27.69
C GLY A 261 -3.83 10.28 -29.16
N LEU A 262 -4.74 10.36 -30.13
CA LEU A 262 -4.45 10.45 -31.56
C LEU A 262 -4.32 11.93 -31.95
N GLY A 263 -3.17 12.34 -32.50
CA GLY A 263 -2.87 13.74 -32.79
C GLY A 263 -1.96 13.94 -34.00
N ASN A 264 -1.43 15.17 -34.17
CA ASN A 264 -0.42 15.50 -35.19
C ASN A 264 0.97 14.97 -34.77
N HIS A 265 1.08 13.65 -34.62
CA HIS A 265 2.27 12.90 -34.26
C HIS A 265 2.11 11.44 -34.72
N ASN A 266 3.20 10.67 -34.73
CA ASN A 266 3.21 9.24 -35.06
C ASN A 266 3.37 8.32 -33.84
N TYR A 267 3.29 8.85 -32.62
CA TYR A 267 3.45 8.06 -31.39
C TYR A 267 2.41 6.94 -31.26
N CYS A 268 2.87 5.76 -30.82
CA CYS A 268 2.09 4.54 -30.64
C CYS A 268 0.93 4.69 -29.65
N ARG A 269 -0.23 4.13 -29.97
CA ARG A 269 -1.44 4.18 -29.12
C ARG A 269 -2.19 2.85 -29.17
N ASN A 270 -3.08 2.61 -28.21
CA ASN A 270 -4.05 1.52 -28.28
C ASN A 270 -5.47 2.13 -28.22
N PRO A 271 -6.02 2.61 -29.36
CA PRO A 271 -7.31 3.29 -29.39
C PRO A 271 -8.52 2.35 -29.44
N ASP A 272 -8.30 1.05 -29.64
CA ASP A 272 -9.32 0.01 -29.86
C ASP A 272 -9.38 -1.05 -28.75
N GLY A 273 -8.36 -1.12 -27.90
CA GLY A 273 -8.26 -2.12 -26.85
C GLY A 273 -7.75 -3.47 -27.31
N ASP A 274 -6.91 -3.50 -28.36
CA ASP A 274 -6.17 -4.70 -28.75
C ASP A 274 -5.09 -5.08 -27.70
N ALA A 275 -4.23 -6.05 -27.98
CA ALA A 275 -3.30 -6.64 -27.00
C ALA A 275 -2.29 -5.62 -26.41
N LYS A 276 -1.68 -4.78 -27.25
CA LYS A 276 -0.70 -3.75 -26.84
C LYS A 276 -0.73 -2.53 -27.78
N PRO A 277 -0.06 -1.40 -27.46
CA PRO A 277 0.02 -0.24 -28.35
C PRO A 277 0.50 -0.60 -29.76
N TRP A 278 -0.08 0.04 -30.77
CA TRP A 278 0.20 -0.17 -32.18
C TRP A 278 0.22 1.16 -32.94
N CYS A 279 0.60 1.11 -34.21
CA CYS A 279 0.50 2.25 -35.12
C CYS A 279 0.27 1.79 -36.58
N HIS A 280 -0.16 2.73 -37.42
CA HIS A 280 -0.22 2.50 -38.87
C HIS A 280 1.18 2.55 -39.49
N VAL A 281 1.45 1.66 -40.44
CA VAL A 281 2.71 1.62 -41.20
C VAL A 281 2.46 1.36 -42.69
N LEU A 282 3.40 1.78 -43.52
CA LEU A 282 3.39 1.54 -44.97
C LEU A 282 4.46 0.49 -45.30
N LYS A 283 4.05 -0.75 -45.58
CA LYS A 283 4.93 -1.88 -45.85
C LYS A 283 4.71 -2.34 -47.29
N ASP A 284 5.77 -2.41 -48.09
CA ASP A 284 5.69 -2.78 -49.52
C ASP A 284 4.65 -1.95 -50.31
N ARG A 285 4.59 -0.64 -50.02
CA ARG A 285 3.59 0.34 -50.51
C ARG A 285 2.13 0.02 -50.14
N LYS A 286 1.87 -0.98 -49.31
CA LYS A 286 0.56 -1.33 -48.78
C LYS A 286 0.37 -0.74 -47.38
N LEU A 287 -0.76 -0.05 -47.16
CA LEU A 287 -1.11 0.49 -45.86
C LEU A 287 -1.59 -0.63 -44.93
N THR A 288 -0.90 -0.81 -43.81
CA THR A 288 -1.23 -1.79 -42.77
C THR A 288 -1.09 -1.16 -41.38
N TRP A 289 -1.12 -1.98 -40.34
CA TRP A 289 -0.75 -1.65 -38.97
C TRP A 289 0.19 -2.73 -38.43
N GLU A 290 0.98 -2.38 -37.43
CA GLU A 290 1.83 -3.30 -36.69
C GLU A 290 1.88 -2.87 -35.21
N TYR A 291 2.14 -3.83 -34.32
CA TYR A 291 2.35 -3.54 -32.91
C TYR A 291 3.65 -2.77 -32.66
N CYS A 292 3.62 -1.88 -31.67
CA CYS A 292 4.75 -1.08 -31.28
C CYS A 292 5.72 -1.79 -30.35
N ASP A 293 6.98 -1.38 -30.41
CA ASP A 293 8.03 -1.82 -29.49
C ASP A 293 8.06 -0.94 -28.22
N VAL A 294 6.89 -0.73 -27.61
CA VAL A 294 6.80 -0.10 -26.28
C VAL A 294 6.98 -1.21 -25.25
N PRO A 295 7.83 -1.07 -24.21
CA PRO A 295 7.87 -2.03 -23.13
C PRO A 295 6.61 -1.92 -22.26
N GLN A 296 6.13 -3.05 -21.74
CA GLN A 296 5.10 -3.02 -20.70
C GLN A 296 5.75 -2.54 -19.39
N CYS A 297 5.10 -1.61 -18.68
CA CYS A 297 5.60 -1.11 -17.40
C CYS A 297 5.68 -2.27 -16.41
N SER A 298 6.85 -2.43 -15.80
CA SER A 298 7.05 -3.48 -14.81
C SER A 298 6.05 -3.34 -13.67
N THR A 299 5.30 -4.40 -13.41
CA THR A 299 4.38 -4.55 -12.28
C THR A 299 5.04 -5.26 -11.09
N CYS A 300 6.31 -5.64 -11.21
CA CYS A 300 7.06 -6.37 -10.20
C CYS A 300 6.98 -5.70 -8.82
N GLY A 301 7.01 -6.52 -7.77
CA GLY A 301 7.05 -6.07 -6.38
C GLY A 301 5.79 -5.35 -5.88
N LEU A 302 4.80 -5.09 -6.74
CA LEU A 302 3.51 -4.51 -6.36
C LEU A 302 2.61 -5.58 -5.75
N ARG A 303 1.99 -5.29 -4.60
CA ARG A 303 1.11 -6.22 -3.86
C ARG A 303 -0.15 -5.54 -3.34
N HIS A 304 -1.16 -6.34 -2.99
CA HIS A 304 -2.36 -5.86 -2.28
C HIS A 304 -2.26 -6.22 -0.79
N TYR A 305 -1.34 -5.57 -0.08
CA TYR A 305 -1.08 -5.85 1.33
C TYR A 305 -2.32 -5.58 2.19
N LYS A 306 -2.85 -6.65 2.80
CA LYS A 306 -3.92 -6.56 3.82
C LYS A 306 -3.27 -6.74 5.18
N GLN A 307 -3.16 -5.67 5.96
CA GLN A 307 -2.52 -5.72 7.28
C GLN A 307 -3.11 -6.86 8.14
N PRO A 308 -2.27 -7.77 8.68
CA PRO A 308 -2.74 -8.83 9.56
C PRO A 308 -3.43 -8.26 10.81
N GLN A 309 -4.69 -8.65 11.03
CA GLN A 309 -5.47 -8.09 12.15
C GLN A 309 -5.02 -8.59 13.53
N PHE A 310 -4.20 -9.65 13.60
CA PHE A 310 -3.71 -10.24 14.85
C PHE A 310 -2.27 -10.76 14.71
N ARG A 311 -1.43 -10.47 15.72
CA ARG A 311 -0.09 -11.05 15.87
C ARG A 311 -0.20 -12.39 16.59
N ILE A 312 0.14 -13.48 15.91
CA ILE A 312 0.12 -14.85 16.45
C ILE A 312 1.57 -15.30 16.73
N LYS A 313 1.74 -16.32 17.57
CA LYS A 313 3.05 -16.79 18.04
C LYS A 313 3.87 -17.37 16.86
N GLY A 314 5.15 -16.96 16.75
CA GLY A 314 6.13 -17.41 15.73
C GLY A 314 5.69 -17.26 14.27
N GLY A 315 5.35 -16.03 13.88
CA GLY A 315 5.04 -15.61 12.51
C GLY A 315 3.71 -14.86 12.41
N LEU A 316 3.60 -13.94 11.45
CA LEU A 316 2.31 -13.40 11.04
C LEU A 316 1.72 -14.33 9.98
N TYR A 317 0.45 -14.72 10.10
CA TYR A 317 -0.21 -15.44 9.00
C TYR A 317 -0.51 -14.47 7.87
N ALA A 318 0.06 -14.73 6.71
CA ALA A 318 -0.16 -13.94 5.51
C ALA A 318 -1.39 -14.44 4.73
N ASP A 319 -1.77 -13.65 3.74
CA ASP A 319 -2.53 -14.11 2.59
C ASP A 319 -1.62 -13.97 1.35
N ILE A 320 -1.77 -14.83 0.35
CA ILE A 320 -0.91 -14.82 -0.83
C ILE A 320 -0.91 -13.48 -1.58
N THR A 321 -1.99 -12.70 -1.50
CA THR A 321 -2.05 -11.33 -2.07
C THR A 321 -1.07 -10.33 -1.45
N SER A 322 -0.48 -10.68 -0.30
CA SER A 322 0.59 -9.94 0.37
C SER A 322 2.00 -10.35 -0.08
N HIS A 323 2.16 -11.53 -0.67
CA HIS A 323 3.43 -12.05 -1.24
C HIS A 323 3.16 -12.79 -2.57
N PRO A 324 2.64 -12.10 -3.61
CA PRO A 324 2.15 -12.76 -4.84
C PRO A 324 3.25 -13.41 -5.71
N TRP A 325 4.52 -13.19 -5.35
CA TRP A 325 5.70 -13.85 -5.92
C TRP A 325 6.05 -15.18 -5.25
N GLN A 326 5.43 -15.52 -4.11
CA GLN A 326 5.71 -16.77 -3.43
C GLN A 326 5.30 -17.96 -4.28
N ALA A 327 6.28 -18.79 -4.63
CA ALA A 327 6.06 -20.11 -5.20
C ALA A 327 6.18 -21.18 -4.11
N ALA A 328 5.41 -22.25 -4.27
CA ALA A 328 5.55 -23.49 -3.52
C ALA A 328 5.95 -24.61 -4.48
N ILE A 329 7.07 -25.27 -4.21
CA ILE A 329 7.61 -26.35 -5.04
C ILE A 329 7.21 -27.68 -4.37
N PHE A 330 6.61 -28.56 -5.16
CA PHE A 330 6.19 -29.90 -4.74
C PHE A 330 6.92 -30.96 -5.55
N VAL A 331 7.14 -32.12 -4.94
CA VAL A 331 7.76 -33.28 -5.57
C VAL A 331 6.84 -34.51 -5.52
N LYS A 332 6.71 -35.20 -6.65
CA LYS A 332 5.94 -36.45 -6.82
C LYS A 332 6.89 -37.64 -6.68
N ASN A 333 6.77 -38.40 -5.58
CA ASN A 333 7.58 -39.59 -5.35
C ASN A 333 6.92 -40.86 -5.90
N ARG A 334 7.63 -41.63 -6.74
CA ARG A 334 7.10 -42.90 -7.29
C ARG A 334 6.71 -43.95 -6.23
N ARG A 335 7.22 -43.84 -5.00
CA ARG A 335 7.00 -44.79 -3.89
C ARG A 335 5.90 -44.39 -2.91
N SER A 336 5.34 -43.18 -3.01
CA SER A 336 4.35 -42.66 -2.07
C SER A 336 3.28 -41.85 -2.81
N PRO A 337 1.99 -42.21 -2.71
CA PRO A 337 0.93 -41.47 -3.39
C PRO A 337 0.82 -40.02 -2.87
N GLY A 338 0.71 -39.06 -3.78
CA GLY A 338 0.54 -37.63 -3.47
C GLY A 338 1.72 -36.74 -3.86
N GLU A 339 1.53 -35.43 -3.68
CA GLU A 339 2.53 -34.38 -3.91
C GLU A 339 3.08 -33.90 -2.57
N ARG A 340 4.39 -34.08 -2.32
CA ARG A 340 5.03 -33.62 -1.08
C ARG A 340 5.56 -32.21 -1.27
N PHE A 341 5.25 -31.29 -0.36
CA PHE A 341 5.92 -29.98 -0.32
C PHE A 341 7.43 -30.16 -0.12
N PHE A 342 8.21 -29.42 -0.91
CA PHE A 342 9.64 -29.63 -1.06
C PHE A 342 10.45 -28.41 -0.62
N CYS A 343 10.31 -27.29 -1.34
CA CYS A 343 10.98 -26.02 -1.06
C CYS A 343 10.08 -24.83 -1.42
N GLY A 344 10.46 -23.64 -0.97
CA GLY A 344 9.96 -22.38 -1.49
C GLY A 344 10.57 -22.02 -2.85
N GLY A 345 9.99 -21.01 -3.49
CA GLY A 345 10.55 -20.35 -4.66
C GLY A 345 10.03 -18.91 -4.79
N ILE A 346 10.61 -18.16 -5.72
CA ILE A 346 10.23 -16.77 -6.03
C ILE A 346 9.96 -16.63 -7.53
N LEU A 347 8.77 -16.21 -7.93
CA LEU A 347 8.47 -15.82 -9.31
C LEU A 347 9.20 -14.52 -9.64
N ILE A 348 10.10 -14.54 -10.64
CA ILE A 348 10.87 -13.36 -11.08
C ILE A 348 10.53 -12.90 -12.50
N SER A 349 10.02 -13.81 -13.34
CA SER A 349 9.37 -13.47 -14.63
C SER A 349 8.21 -14.42 -14.86
N SER A 350 7.42 -14.22 -15.92
CA SER A 350 6.25 -15.07 -16.21
C SER A 350 6.59 -16.57 -16.28
N CYS A 351 7.77 -16.94 -16.80
CA CYS A 351 8.18 -18.33 -17.01
C CYS A 351 9.32 -18.81 -16.12
N TRP A 352 9.82 -17.99 -15.18
CA TRP A 352 11.00 -18.32 -14.38
C TRP A 352 10.81 -18.09 -12.88
N VAL A 353 11.20 -19.10 -12.11
CA VAL A 353 11.17 -19.12 -10.65
C VAL A 353 12.57 -19.35 -10.10
N LEU A 354 13.01 -18.50 -9.17
CA LEU A 354 14.21 -18.72 -8.36
C LEU A 354 13.92 -19.64 -7.18
N SER A 355 14.94 -20.38 -6.76
CA SER A 355 14.97 -21.17 -5.51
C SER A 355 16.42 -21.37 -5.08
N ALA A 356 16.67 -22.18 -4.06
CA ALA A 356 18.01 -22.54 -3.58
C ALA A 356 18.55 -23.78 -4.33
N ALA A 357 19.86 -23.87 -4.53
CA ALA A 357 20.50 -25.02 -5.19
C ALA A 357 20.47 -26.30 -4.34
N HIS A 358 20.60 -26.18 -3.01
CA HIS A 358 20.58 -27.32 -2.10
C HIS A 358 19.27 -28.13 -2.20
N CYS A 359 18.15 -27.47 -2.54
CA CYS A 359 16.89 -28.15 -2.82
C CYS A 359 16.99 -29.20 -3.95
N PHE A 360 17.92 -29.08 -4.91
CA PHE A 360 17.94 -29.92 -6.11
C PHE A 360 19.08 -30.96 -6.14
N GLN A 361 19.81 -31.14 -5.05
CA GLN A 361 20.93 -32.09 -4.92
C GLN A 361 20.55 -33.55 -5.19
N GLU A 362 19.34 -33.95 -4.79
CA GLU A 362 18.80 -35.30 -5.04
C GLU A 362 18.49 -35.56 -6.54
N ARG A 363 18.65 -34.55 -7.42
CA ARG A 363 18.49 -34.61 -8.88
C ARG A 363 17.15 -35.21 -9.34
N TYR A 364 16.07 -34.80 -8.68
CA TYR A 364 14.71 -35.13 -9.12
C TYR A 364 14.50 -34.78 -10.60
N PRO A 365 13.93 -35.67 -11.43
CA PRO A 365 13.58 -35.34 -12.81
C PRO A 365 12.58 -34.17 -12.88
N PRO A 366 12.69 -33.26 -13.88
CA PRO A 366 11.79 -32.09 -13.98
C PRO A 366 10.29 -32.45 -13.95
N HIS A 367 9.88 -33.55 -14.61
CA HIS A 367 8.49 -34.05 -14.62
C HIS A 367 7.96 -34.56 -13.25
N GLN A 368 8.79 -34.61 -12.22
CA GLN A 368 8.39 -34.90 -10.84
C GLN A 368 8.23 -33.63 -10.00
N LEU A 369 8.73 -32.50 -10.50
CA LEU A 369 8.67 -31.19 -9.85
C LEU A 369 7.47 -30.41 -10.36
N LYS A 370 6.75 -29.79 -9.44
CA LYS A 370 5.57 -28.98 -9.72
C LYS A 370 5.64 -27.69 -8.95
N VAL A 371 5.46 -26.58 -9.66
CA VAL A 371 5.39 -25.23 -9.10
C VAL A 371 3.94 -24.83 -8.94
N VAL A 372 3.60 -24.30 -7.76
CA VAL A 372 2.29 -23.70 -7.50
C VAL A 372 2.47 -22.24 -7.07
N LEU A 373 1.76 -21.35 -7.75
CA LEU A 373 1.67 -19.91 -7.48
C LEU A 373 0.26 -19.58 -6.98
N GLY A 374 0.08 -18.49 -6.22
CA GLY A 374 -1.27 -17.97 -5.92
C GLY A 374 -2.07 -18.74 -4.86
N ARG A 375 -1.42 -19.50 -3.97
CA ARG A 375 -2.04 -20.37 -2.95
C ARG A 375 -1.79 -19.86 -1.53
N THR A 376 -2.81 -19.56 -0.72
CA THR A 376 -2.62 -19.16 0.70
C THR A 376 -2.43 -20.35 1.65
N TYR A 377 -3.08 -21.49 1.38
CA TYR A 377 -3.03 -22.70 2.20
C TYR A 377 -2.30 -23.82 1.44
N ARG A 378 -1.20 -24.34 1.99
CA ARG A 378 -0.27 -25.28 1.35
C ARG A 378 -0.97 -26.48 0.71
N GLU A 379 -1.95 -27.04 1.40
CA GLU A 379 -2.67 -28.27 1.01
C GLU A 379 -4.04 -28.00 0.36
N VAL A 380 -4.65 -26.84 0.61
CA VAL A 380 -5.98 -26.50 0.08
C VAL A 380 -5.84 -25.63 -1.17
N PRO A 381 -6.33 -26.07 -2.34
CA PRO A 381 -6.34 -25.28 -3.56
C PRO A 381 -6.94 -23.87 -3.40
N GLY A 382 -6.24 -22.85 -3.89
CA GLY A 382 -6.77 -21.48 -3.99
C GLY A 382 -7.54 -21.26 -5.29
N GLU A 383 -8.59 -20.44 -5.28
CA GLU A 383 -9.40 -20.13 -6.49
C GLU A 383 -8.59 -19.49 -7.62
N LYS A 384 -7.54 -18.73 -7.28
CA LYS A 384 -6.67 -18.00 -8.21
C LYS A 384 -5.28 -18.64 -8.36
N GLU A 385 -5.12 -19.88 -7.91
CA GLU A 385 -3.83 -20.55 -7.98
C GLU A 385 -3.48 -20.96 -9.42
N GLN A 386 -2.20 -21.01 -9.73
CA GLN A 386 -1.69 -21.46 -11.02
C GLN A 386 -0.66 -22.57 -10.80
N LYS A 387 -0.73 -23.63 -11.60
CA LYS A 387 0.07 -24.85 -11.47
C LYS A 387 0.87 -25.06 -12.74
N PHE A 388 2.16 -25.34 -12.58
CA PHE A 388 3.08 -25.58 -13.69
C PHE A 388 3.90 -26.84 -13.39
N GLU A 389 4.05 -27.70 -14.40
CA GLU A 389 5.14 -28.69 -14.41
C GLU A 389 6.44 -27.96 -14.81
N VAL A 390 7.59 -28.54 -14.49
CA VAL A 390 8.90 -27.93 -14.73
C VAL A 390 9.52 -28.49 -16.02
N GLU A 391 9.91 -27.61 -16.95
CA GLU A 391 10.60 -27.99 -18.20
C GLU A 391 12.05 -28.39 -17.90
N LYS A 392 12.79 -27.48 -17.24
CA LYS A 392 14.18 -27.66 -16.80
C LYS A 392 14.42 -26.87 -15.52
N TYR A 393 15.40 -27.31 -14.73
CA TYR A 393 15.99 -26.48 -13.67
C TYR A 393 17.51 -26.45 -13.83
N ILE A 394 18.11 -25.36 -13.35
CA ILE A 394 19.52 -25.04 -13.50
C ILE A 394 20.04 -24.63 -12.13
N THR A 395 20.91 -25.42 -11.53
CA THR A 395 21.67 -25.05 -10.33
C THR A 395 22.95 -24.32 -10.74
N HIS A 396 23.47 -23.44 -9.87
CA HIS A 396 24.79 -22.84 -10.11
C HIS A 396 25.87 -23.92 -10.21
N LYS A 397 26.76 -23.83 -11.21
CA LYS A 397 27.78 -24.87 -11.47
C LYS A 397 28.82 -24.98 -10.35
N GLU A 398 29.08 -23.86 -9.69
CA GLU A 398 30.02 -23.74 -8.57
C GLU A 398 29.30 -23.77 -7.21
N PHE A 399 28.11 -24.37 -7.13
CA PHE A 399 27.43 -24.58 -5.86
C PHE A 399 28.23 -25.56 -4.98
N ASP A 400 28.50 -25.15 -3.75
CA ASP A 400 29.33 -25.84 -2.77
C ASP A 400 28.44 -26.24 -1.56
N ASP A 401 28.34 -27.54 -1.29
CA ASP A 401 27.44 -28.10 -0.27
C ASP A 401 27.95 -27.91 1.17
N ASP A 402 29.27 -27.90 1.36
CA ASP A 402 29.89 -27.76 2.68
C ASP A 402 29.74 -26.32 3.22
N THR A 403 29.83 -25.32 2.34
CA THR A 403 29.76 -23.89 2.67
C THR A 403 28.43 -23.24 2.30
N TYR A 404 27.60 -23.88 1.48
CA TYR A 404 26.42 -23.29 0.81
C TYR A 404 26.76 -22.06 -0.05
N ASN A 405 28.02 -21.93 -0.52
CA ASN A 405 28.36 -20.89 -1.47
C ASN A 405 27.70 -21.18 -2.83
N ASN A 406 27.23 -20.12 -3.50
CA ASN A 406 26.49 -20.24 -4.77
C ASN A 406 25.19 -21.06 -4.69
N ASP A 407 24.50 -21.02 -3.53
CA ASP A 407 23.21 -21.68 -3.31
C ASP A 407 22.05 -20.97 -4.03
N ILE A 408 21.98 -21.12 -5.35
CA ILE A 408 20.94 -20.57 -6.23
C ILE A 408 20.55 -21.54 -7.35
N ALA A 409 19.25 -21.63 -7.62
CA ALA A 409 18.68 -22.39 -8.73
C ALA A 409 17.60 -21.59 -9.49
N LEU A 410 17.51 -21.82 -10.79
CA LEU A 410 16.44 -21.34 -11.67
C LEU A 410 15.59 -22.51 -12.15
N LEU A 411 14.27 -22.35 -12.13
CA LEU A 411 13.29 -23.30 -12.67
C LEU A 411 12.55 -22.62 -13.82
N LYS A 412 12.54 -23.28 -14.99
CA LYS A 412 11.74 -22.86 -16.15
C LYS A 412 10.39 -23.58 -16.13
N LEU A 413 9.32 -22.79 -16.12
CA LEU A 413 7.95 -23.29 -16.12
C LEU A 413 7.55 -23.77 -17.53
N GLN A 414 6.90 -24.93 -17.62
CA GLN A 414 6.36 -25.42 -18.88
C GLN A 414 5.07 -24.66 -19.24
N SER A 415 4.95 -24.19 -20.48
CA SER A 415 3.72 -23.60 -21.04
C SER A 415 3.66 -23.75 -22.55
N ASP A 416 2.47 -24.01 -23.08
CA ASP A 416 2.18 -24.08 -24.52
C ASP A 416 1.91 -22.68 -25.15
N SER A 417 2.10 -21.60 -24.39
CA SER A 417 1.80 -20.23 -24.80
C SER A 417 2.96 -19.27 -24.54
N LEU A 418 2.95 -18.09 -25.17
CA LEU A 418 3.99 -17.08 -25.01
C LEU A 418 4.15 -16.52 -23.57
N HIS A 419 3.21 -16.79 -22.66
CA HIS A 419 3.24 -16.31 -21.28
C HIS A 419 2.85 -17.45 -20.32
N CYS A 420 3.75 -17.87 -19.43
CA CYS A 420 3.46 -18.97 -18.51
C CYS A 420 2.54 -18.53 -17.35
N ALA A 421 3.07 -17.86 -16.33
CA ALA A 421 2.29 -17.30 -15.24
C ALA A 421 1.53 -16.03 -15.68
N GLN A 422 0.22 -16.01 -15.44
CA GLN A 422 -0.65 -14.87 -15.71
C GLN A 422 -0.74 -13.97 -14.47
N GLU A 423 -0.55 -12.67 -14.63
CA GLU A 423 -0.61 -11.75 -13.49
C GLU A 423 -2.03 -11.60 -12.93
N SER A 424 -2.12 -11.54 -11.60
CA SER A 424 -3.33 -11.29 -10.84
C SER A 424 -3.02 -10.50 -9.57
N ASP A 425 -3.96 -10.46 -8.63
CA ASP A 425 -3.73 -10.02 -7.25
C ASP A 425 -3.01 -11.09 -6.39
N ALA A 426 -3.08 -12.37 -6.80
CA ALA A 426 -2.47 -13.50 -6.09
C ALA A 426 -1.15 -14.01 -6.72
N VAL A 427 -0.88 -13.66 -7.98
CA VAL A 427 0.30 -14.10 -8.74
C VAL A 427 0.93 -12.89 -9.41
N ARG A 428 2.19 -12.57 -9.07
CA ARG A 428 2.98 -11.47 -9.65
C ARG A 428 4.47 -11.65 -9.34
N THR A 429 5.34 -11.08 -10.15
CA THR A 429 6.79 -11.18 -9.94
C THR A 429 7.29 -10.33 -8.77
N ALA A 430 8.37 -10.76 -8.11
CA ALA A 430 9.19 -9.88 -7.30
C ALA A 430 10.09 -9.02 -8.20
N CYS A 431 10.46 -7.80 -7.80
CA CYS A 431 11.47 -7.07 -8.56
C CYS A 431 12.85 -7.69 -8.33
N LEU A 432 13.60 -7.91 -9.41
CA LEU A 432 15.04 -8.09 -9.29
C LEU A 432 15.70 -6.74 -8.93
N PRO A 433 16.79 -6.75 -8.15
CA PRO A 433 17.50 -5.54 -7.76
C PRO A 433 18.35 -4.99 -8.92
N GLU A 434 18.70 -3.70 -8.83
CA GLU A 434 19.79 -3.11 -9.62
C GLU A 434 21.15 -3.67 -9.15
N ALA A 435 22.14 -3.75 -10.04
CA ALA A 435 23.43 -4.38 -9.77
C ALA A 435 24.26 -3.66 -8.68
N ASP A 436 24.09 -2.34 -8.56
CA ASP A 436 24.72 -1.48 -7.56
C ASP A 436 23.85 -1.27 -6.30
N LEU A 437 22.72 -1.98 -6.16
CA LEU A 437 21.80 -1.79 -5.03
C LEU A 437 22.47 -2.09 -3.69
N GLN A 438 22.75 -1.03 -2.94
CA GLN A 438 23.12 -1.09 -1.53
C GLN A 438 21.99 -0.50 -0.69
N LEU A 439 21.33 -1.37 0.09
CA LEU A 439 20.37 -0.93 1.11
C LEU A 439 21.12 -0.59 2.40
N PRO A 440 20.67 0.43 3.16
CA PRO A 440 21.25 0.76 4.46
C PRO A 440 21.28 -0.42 5.44
N ASP A 441 22.27 -0.44 6.32
CA ASP A 441 22.31 -1.37 7.45
C ASP A 441 21.01 -1.28 8.26
N TRP A 442 20.53 -2.42 8.75
CA TRP A 442 19.29 -2.55 9.52
C TRP A 442 17.99 -2.22 8.75
N THR A 443 18.04 -2.08 7.42
CA THR A 443 16.83 -1.98 6.58
C THR A 443 15.87 -3.14 6.90
N GLU A 444 14.60 -2.81 7.12
CA GLU A 444 13.56 -3.79 7.42
C GLU A 444 13.03 -4.45 6.15
N CYS A 445 13.01 -5.77 6.16
CA CYS A 445 12.69 -6.63 5.03
C CYS A 445 11.78 -7.76 5.48
N GLU A 446 11.14 -8.42 4.52
CA GLU A 446 10.12 -9.42 4.76
C GLU A 446 10.51 -10.77 4.16
N LEU A 447 10.21 -11.81 4.93
CA LEU A 447 10.28 -13.21 4.55
C LEU A 447 8.87 -13.74 4.33
N SER A 448 8.71 -14.73 3.45
CA SER A 448 7.49 -15.52 3.36
C SER A 448 7.76 -16.99 3.03
N GLY A 449 6.86 -17.87 3.45
CA GLY A 449 6.98 -19.31 3.20
C GLY A 449 6.00 -20.20 3.98
N TYR A 450 6.15 -21.51 3.78
CA TYR A 450 5.33 -22.58 4.38
C TYR A 450 6.17 -23.52 5.26
N GLY A 451 7.36 -23.09 5.67
CA GLY A 451 8.28 -23.83 6.49
C GLY A 451 7.70 -24.24 7.84
N LYS A 452 8.48 -25.04 8.55
CA LYS A 452 8.15 -25.50 9.90
C LYS A 452 8.07 -24.32 10.86
N HIS A 453 7.23 -24.45 11.88
CA HIS A 453 7.12 -23.44 12.94
C HIS A 453 8.38 -23.33 13.80
N GLU A 454 9.04 -24.46 14.04
CA GLU A 454 10.27 -24.63 14.82
C GLU A 454 11.08 -25.77 14.18
N ALA A 455 12.40 -25.80 14.31
CA ALA A 455 13.27 -26.80 13.65
C ALA A 455 12.89 -28.25 14.00
N SER A 456 12.43 -28.48 15.23
CA SER A 456 11.95 -29.75 15.79
C SER A 456 10.54 -30.14 15.34
N SER A 457 9.78 -29.24 14.70
CA SER A 457 8.39 -29.52 14.33
C SER A 457 8.30 -30.70 13.35
N PRO A 458 7.40 -31.67 13.56
CA PRO A 458 7.14 -32.71 12.57
C PRO A 458 6.34 -32.21 11.35
N PHE A 459 5.68 -31.05 11.48
CA PHE A 459 4.78 -30.51 10.45
C PHE A 459 5.24 -29.14 9.94
N TYR A 460 5.03 -28.94 8.64
CA TYR A 460 5.15 -27.66 7.93
C TYR A 460 3.93 -26.77 8.20
N SER A 461 4.02 -25.47 7.91
CA SER A 461 2.87 -24.58 8.07
C SER A 461 1.80 -24.85 7.02
N GLU A 462 0.57 -25.15 7.45
CA GLU A 462 -0.59 -25.31 6.56
C GLU A 462 -0.94 -24.02 5.81
N ARG A 463 -0.63 -22.86 6.40
CA ARG A 463 -0.91 -21.53 5.84
C ARG A 463 0.39 -20.74 5.64
N LEU A 464 0.44 -19.95 4.58
CA LEU A 464 1.52 -19.00 4.32
C LEU A 464 1.77 -18.10 5.54
N LYS A 465 3.04 -17.98 5.93
CA LYS A 465 3.49 -17.06 6.97
C LYS A 465 4.35 -15.95 6.36
N GLU A 466 4.40 -14.82 7.05
CA GLU A 466 5.35 -13.75 6.84
C GLU A 466 6.10 -13.41 8.14
N ALA A 467 7.33 -12.94 8.00
CA ALA A 467 8.19 -12.52 9.08
C ALA A 467 8.96 -11.24 8.70
N HIS A 468 9.08 -10.31 9.64
CA HIS A 468 9.84 -9.07 9.45
C HIS A 468 11.23 -9.23 10.08
N VAL A 469 12.29 -9.09 9.29
CA VAL A 469 13.69 -9.15 9.70
C VAL A 469 14.43 -7.89 9.29
N ARG A 470 15.65 -7.70 9.77
CA ARG A 470 16.51 -6.58 9.36
C ARG A 470 17.83 -7.08 8.78
N LEU A 471 18.32 -6.41 7.73
CA LEU A 471 19.64 -6.67 7.18
C LEU A 471 20.73 -6.37 8.21
N TYR A 472 21.66 -7.29 8.38
CA TYR A 472 22.82 -7.08 9.26
C TYR A 472 23.95 -6.41 8.47
N PRO A 473 24.71 -5.48 9.08
CA PRO A 473 25.94 -4.97 8.48
C PRO A 473 26.93 -6.11 8.22
N SER A 474 27.70 -6.02 7.14
CA SER A 474 28.74 -7.02 6.80
C SER A 474 29.76 -7.23 7.93
N SER A 475 30.01 -6.20 8.76
CA SER A 475 30.87 -6.29 9.95
C SER A 475 30.34 -7.23 11.03
N ARG A 476 29.03 -7.51 11.07
CA ARG A 476 28.38 -8.49 11.97
C ARG A 476 28.03 -9.80 11.27
N CYS A 477 27.92 -9.80 9.94
CA CYS A 477 27.77 -11.00 9.11
C CYS A 477 29.13 -11.70 8.90
N THR A 478 29.71 -12.26 9.96
CA THR A 478 31.05 -12.88 9.91
C THR A 478 31.07 -14.24 10.60
N SER A 479 31.95 -15.14 10.15
CA SER A 479 32.12 -16.50 10.70
C SER A 479 32.30 -16.53 12.22
N ARG A 480 32.98 -15.52 12.81
CA ARG A 480 33.15 -15.39 14.27
C ARG A 480 31.84 -15.23 15.03
N HIS A 481 30.83 -14.61 14.42
CA HIS A 481 29.49 -14.45 15.00
C HIS A 481 28.55 -15.62 14.66
N LEU A 482 28.99 -16.55 13.79
CA LEU A 482 28.22 -17.66 13.25
C LEU A 482 28.93 -19.00 13.51
N PHE A 483 29.46 -19.16 14.73
CA PHE A 483 30.07 -20.40 15.24
C PHE A 483 31.15 -21.00 14.32
N ASN A 484 31.97 -20.13 13.71
CA ASN A 484 33.03 -20.45 12.75
C ASN A 484 32.58 -21.10 11.43
N LYS A 485 31.29 -21.05 11.08
CA LYS A 485 30.85 -21.39 9.71
C LYS A 485 31.36 -20.37 8.70
N THR A 486 31.79 -20.83 7.52
CA THR A 486 32.26 -19.98 6.42
C THR A 486 31.14 -19.04 5.95
N ILE A 487 31.46 -17.77 5.75
CA ILE A 487 30.56 -16.76 5.15
C ILE A 487 31.30 -16.12 3.99
N THR A 488 30.69 -16.12 2.81
CA THR A 488 31.27 -15.58 1.57
C THR A 488 30.65 -14.24 1.21
N ASN A 489 31.30 -13.48 0.32
CA ASN A 489 30.77 -12.21 -0.21
C ASN A 489 29.48 -12.37 -1.05
N ASN A 490 29.12 -13.62 -1.36
CA ASN A 490 27.91 -14.02 -2.07
C ASN A 490 26.72 -14.30 -1.14
N MET A 491 26.91 -14.13 0.17
CA MET A 491 25.88 -14.26 1.20
C MET A 491 25.54 -12.91 1.82
N LEU A 492 24.37 -12.83 2.45
CA LEU A 492 24.01 -11.75 3.35
C LEU A 492 23.33 -12.33 4.60
N CYS A 493 23.32 -11.55 5.68
CA CYS A 493 22.69 -11.92 6.94
C CYS A 493 21.44 -11.05 7.20
N ALA A 494 20.36 -11.67 7.69
CA ALA A 494 19.21 -10.94 8.21
C ALA A 494 18.60 -11.66 9.42
N GLY A 495 17.95 -10.92 10.32
CA GLY A 495 17.25 -11.49 11.48
C GLY A 495 16.50 -10.45 12.30
N ASP A 496 15.70 -10.89 13.28
CA ASP A 496 14.99 -9.96 14.17
C ASP A 496 15.89 -9.41 15.29
N THR A 497 16.17 -8.11 15.24
CA THR A 497 17.03 -7.39 16.20
C THR A 497 16.24 -6.72 17.33
N ARG A 498 14.90 -6.83 17.34
CA ARG A 498 14.02 -6.01 18.20
C ARG A 498 13.82 -6.58 19.61
N SER A 499 14.46 -7.70 19.95
CA SER A 499 14.21 -8.45 21.19
C SER A 499 15.08 -8.00 22.38
N GLY A 500 14.68 -6.89 23.01
CA GLY A 500 15.24 -6.37 24.26
C GLY A 500 14.57 -6.86 25.56
N GLY A 501 13.97 -8.06 25.59
CA GLY A 501 13.27 -8.57 26.78
C GLY A 501 12.92 -10.06 26.76
N ASN A 502 12.45 -10.59 27.90
CA ASN A 502 12.25 -12.02 28.19
C ASN A 502 11.05 -12.68 27.45
N GLN A 503 10.79 -12.35 26.19
CA GLN A 503 9.72 -12.95 25.39
C GLN A 503 10.31 -13.61 24.14
N ALA A 504 10.45 -14.94 24.19
CA ALA A 504 11.00 -15.78 23.13
C ALA A 504 10.00 -15.96 21.97
N ASN A 505 9.94 -14.96 21.08
CA ASN A 505 9.25 -15.02 19.78
C ASN A 505 10.08 -14.23 18.75
N LEU A 506 11.30 -14.70 18.45
CA LEU A 506 12.11 -14.17 17.37
C LEU A 506 11.53 -14.62 16.03
N HIS A 507 11.53 -13.72 15.05
CA HIS A 507 11.09 -14.01 13.69
C HIS A 507 12.29 -14.36 12.81
N ASP A 508 12.23 -15.50 12.15
CA ASP A 508 13.32 -16.10 11.38
C ASP A 508 12.75 -17.08 10.34
N ALA A 509 13.52 -17.42 9.31
CA ALA A 509 13.18 -18.50 8.39
C ALA A 509 13.44 -19.87 9.04
N CYS A 510 12.77 -20.93 8.58
CA CYS A 510 12.97 -22.27 9.13
C CYS A 510 12.96 -23.35 8.04
N GLN A 511 13.20 -24.60 8.44
CA GLN A 511 13.20 -25.76 7.53
C GLN A 511 11.94 -25.79 6.64
N GLY A 512 12.13 -25.79 5.31
CA GLY A 512 11.04 -25.74 4.33
C GLY A 512 10.75 -24.34 3.76
N ASP A 513 11.29 -23.27 4.35
CA ASP A 513 11.32 -21.95 3.72
C ASP A 513 12.49 -21.80 2.74
N SER A 514 13.43 -22.77 2.71
CA SER A 514 14.52 -22.88 1.74
C SER A 514 14.09 -22.56 0.31
N GLY A 515 14.84 -21.68 -0.36
CA GLY A 515 14.50 -21.19 -1.69
C GLY A 515 13.41 -20.11 -1.72
N GLY A 516 12.84 -19.72 -0.58
CA GLY A 516 11.87 -18.63 -0.46
C GLY A 516 12.50 -17.23 -0.49
N PRO A 517 11.66 -16.18 -0.58
CA PRO A 517 12.11 -14.79 -0.73
C PRO A 517 12.60 -14.15 0.58
N LEU A 518 13.65 -13.33 0.47
CA LEU A 518 13.86 -12.15 1.32
C LEU A 518 13.69 -10.90 0.45
N VAL A 519 12.60 -10.16 0.69
CA VAL A 519 12.23 -8.97 -0.08
C VAL A 519 12.24 -7.71 0.79
N CYS A 520 12.77 -6.60 0.27
CA CYS A 520 12.79 -5.30 0.94
C CYS A 520 12.00 -4.27 0.14
N MET A 521 11.40 -3.29 0.81
CA MET A 521 10.67 -2.20 0.14
C MET A 521 11.66 -1.19 -0.44
N LYS A 522 11.66 -1.01 -1.77
CA LYS A 522 12.38 0.05 -2.50
C LYS A 522 11.39 0.72 -3.45
N ASP A 523 11.28 2.05 -3.43
CA ASP A 523 10.45 2.82 -4.36
C ASP A 523 8.99 2.32 -4.50
N ASN A 524 8.38 1.98 -3.36
CA ASN A 524 7.03 1.38 -3.23
C ASN A 524 6.86 -0.02 -3.87
N ARG A 525 7.95 -0.75 -4.11
CA ARG A 525 7.97 -2.11 -4.67
C ARG A 525 8.80 -3.05 -3.79
N MET A 526 8.34 -4.28 -3.65
CA MET A 526 9.09 -5.34 -2.99
C MET A 526 10.17 -5.89 -3.94
N THR A 527 11.42 -5.65 -3.58
CA THR A 527 12.62 -6.03 -4.34
C THR A 527 13.31 -7.22 -3.66
N LEU A 528 13.61 -8.27 -4.43
CA LEU A 528 14.24 -9.50 -3.95
C LEU A 528 15.74 -9.27 -3.72
N VAL A 529 16.17 -9.20 -2.46
CA VAL A 529 17.60 -9.00 -2.13
C VAL A 529 18.30 -10.30 -1.78
N GLY A 530 17.55 -11.30 -1.29
CA GLY A 530 18.09 -12.58 -0.85
C GLY A 530 17.17 -13.76 -1.14
N ILE A 531 17.76 -14.94 -1.25
CA ILE A 531 17.07 -16.23 -1.27
C ILE A 531 17.37 -16.95 0.05
N ILE A 532 16.35 -17.50 0.70
CA ILE A 532 16.51 -18.27 1.95
C ILE A 532 17.40 -19.49 1.69
N SER A 533 18.57 -19.54 2.33
CA SER A 533 19.57 -20.60 2.13
C SER A 533 19.70 -21.48 3.38
N TRP A 534 20.36 -20.99 4.45
CA TRP A 534 20.57 -21.77 5.68
C TRP A 534 20.56 -20.89 6.95
N GLY A 535 20.50 -21.54 8.12
CA GLY A 535 20.52 -20.89 9.42
C GLY A 535 21.01 -21.83 10.53
N ILE A 536 21.18 -21.30 11.74
CA ILE A 536 21.59 -22.07 12.93
C ILE A 536 20.39 -22.18 13.87
N GLY A 537 19.64 -23.28 13.73
CA GLY A 537 18.30 -23.39 14.29
C GLY A 537 17.31 -22.49 13.56
N CYS A 538 16.21 -22.15 14.23
CA CYS A 538 15.24 -21.15 13.76
C CYS A 538 14.90 -20.25 14.95
N GLY A 539 14.97 -18.92 14.78
CA GLY A 539 14.55 -17.95 15.79
C GLY A 539 15.48 -17.87 17.01
N GLN A 540 16.78 -18.02 16.81
CA GLN A 540 17.77 -17.82 17.89
C GLN A 540 18.06 -16.32 18.10
N LYS A 541 18.27 -15.91 19.36
CA LYS A 541 18.52 -14.51 19.68
C LYS A 541 19.93 -14.10 19.23
N ASP A 542 20.02 -12.96 18.54
CA ASP A 542 21.28 -12.35 18.08
C ASP A 542 22.07 -13.23 17.06
N VAL A 543 21.42 -14.27 16.51
CA VAL A 543 21.94 -15.14 15.43
C VAL A 543 21.11 -14.87 14.18
N PRO A 544 21.69 -14.34 13.09
CA PRO A 544 20.96 -14.11 11.84
C PRO A 544 20.82 -15.38 11.00
N GLY A 545 19.76 -15.44 10.18
CA GLY A 545 19.65 -16.36 9.04
C GLY A 545 20.55 -15.90 7.89
N ILE A 546 20.94 -16.84 7.03
CA ILE A 546 21.86 -16.65 5.92
C ILE A 546 21.13 -16.83 4.58
N TYR A 547 21.39 -15.89 3.68
CA TYR A 547 20.67 -15.76 2.41
C TYR A 547 21.65 -15.59 1.26
N THR A 548 21.36 -16.20 0.11
CA THR A 548 22.13 -15.99 -1.12
C THR A 548 21.86 -14.58 -1.64
N LYS A 549 22.91 -13.75 -1.79
CA LYS A 549 22.81 -12.33 -2.12
C LYS A 549 22.54 -12.12 -3.62
N VAL A 550 21.29 -11.79 -3.98
CA VAL A 550 20.80 -11.81 -5.37
C VAL A 550 21.52 -10.85 -6.31
N THR A 551 22.00 -9.70 -5.81
CA THR A 551 22.76 -8.72 -6.62
C THR A 551 24.00 -9.33 -7.27
N ASN A 552 24.62 -10.34 -6.64
CA ASN A 552 25.84 -10.98 -7.15
C ASN A 552 25.56 -12.01 -8.26
N TYR A 553 24.30 -12.31 -8.58
CA TYR A 553 23.91 -13.33 -9.56
C TYR A 553 23.04 -12.79 -10.69
N LEU A 554 22.90 -11.47 -10.83
CA LEU A 554 22.02 -10.88 -11.85
C LEU A 554 22.42 -11.29 -13.27
N ASP A 555 23.72 -11.28 -13.58
CA ASP A 555 24.24 -11.72 -14.88
C ASP A 555 23.95 -13.21 -15.11
N TRP A 556 24.23 -14.07 -14.11
CA TRP A 556 23.88 -15.50 -14.15
C TRP A 556 22.38 -15.74 -14.35
N ILE A 557 21.52 -14.93 -13.73
CA ILE A 557 20.06 -15.01 -13.92
C ILE A 557 19.70 -14.65 -15.37
N GLN A 558 20.24 -13.55 -15.90
CA GLN A 558 19.94 -13.07 -17.25
C GLN A 558 20.43 -14.05 -18.32
N ASP A 559 21.68 -14.53 -18.23
CA ASP A 559 22.27 -15.48 -19.16
C ASP A 559 21.43 -16.77 -19.25
N ASN A 560 21.03 -17.33 -18.10
CA ASN A 560 20.24 -18.56 -18.07
C ASN A 560 18.77 -18.35 -18.48
N MET A 561 18.23 -17.13 -18.37
CA MET A 561 16.89 -16.80 -18.85
C MET A 561 16.80 -16.61 -20.38
N GLN A 562 17.93 -16.37 -21.05
CA GLN A 562 18.01 -16.26 -22.52
C GLN A 562 18.25 -17.62 -23.22
N LEU A 563 18.44 -18.71 -22.47
CA LEU A 563 18.70 -20.09 -22.91
C LEU A 563 17.48 -21.03 -22.77
#